data_AF-A0A497AK35-F1
#
_entry.id   AF-A0A497AK35-F1
#
_cell.length_a   1.000
_cell.length_b   1.000
_cell.length_c   1.000
_cell.angle_alpha   90.00
_cell.angle_beta   90.00
_cell.angle_gamma   90.00
#
_symmetry.space_group_name_H-M   'P 1'
#
loop_
_entity.id
_entity.type
_entity.pdbx_description
1 polymer ?
#
loop_
_entity_poly.entity_id
_entity_poly.type
_entity_poly.pdbx_seq_one_letter_code
_entity_poly.pdbx_strand_id
1 'polypeptide(L)'
;MTSRHSPIRHSSLVILLTWAILLYRLGAQSFWYDEGYCIFVARLPLREILHWTAREFTPSLYHALLALWLPLAGWTEFAARFLSVWAGTLMAAGMIRLGRNLHSRSAGLLAGLLAA
;
A
#
# COMPACT_ATOMS: atom_id res chain seq x y z
N MET A 1 17.67 20.04 31.35
CA MET A 1 17.95 19.37 30.06
C MET A 1 17.14 18.08 29.97
N THR A 2 15.89 18.14 29.50
CA THR A 2 15.12 16.94 29.17
C THR A 2 14.88 16.97 27.66
N SER A 3 15.56 16.05 26.97
CA SER A 3 15.37 15.77 25.55
C SER A 3 13.89 15.48 25.31
N ARG A 4 13.14 16.48 24.81
CA ARG A 4 11.80 16.28 24.25
C ARG A 4 11.98 15.42 23.01
N HIS A 5 11.99 14.10 23.17
CA HIS A 5 11.88 13.21 22.02
C HIS A 5 10.53 13.47 21.36
N SER A 6 10.56 14.22 20.24
CA SER A 6 9.34 14.66 19.59
C SER A 6 8.50 13.43 19.20
N PRO A 7 7.17 13.47 19.43
CA PRO A 7 6.28 12.36 19.10
C PRO A 7 6.28 11.99 17.61
N ILE A 8 6.80 12.89 16.78
CA ILE A 8 6.99 12.75 15.35
C ILE A 8 8.06 11.70 15.06
N ARG A 9 9.21 11.72 15.75
CA ARG A 9 10.33 10.79 15.47
C ARG A 9 9.95 9.32 15.54
N HIS A 10 9.13 8.94 16.52
CA HIS A 10 8.73 7.54 16.70
C HIS A 10 7.71 7.12 15.64
N SER A 11 6.80 8.01 15.26
CA SER A 11 5.82 7.74 14.21
C SER A 11 6.54 7.58 12.87
N SER A 12 7.49 8.46 12.55
CA SER A 12 8.32 8.36 11.35
C SER A 12 9.14 7.08 11.33
N LEU A 13 9.71 6.66 12.47
CA LEU A 13 10.46 5.40 12.54
C LEU A 13 9.57 4.19 12.26
N VAL A 14 8.36 4.13 12.83
CA VAL A 14 7.42 3.05 12.56
C VAL A 14 7.01 3.05 11.09
N ILE A 15 6.70 4.21 10.50
CA ILE A 15 6.34 4.32 9.08
C ILE A 15 7.49 3.85 8.18
N LEU A 16 8.74 4.25 8.46
CA LEU A 16 9.91 3.82 7.71
C LEU A 16 10.14 2.31 7.84
N LEU A 17 9.93 1.76 9.04
CA LEU A 17 10.04 0.32 9.28
C LEU A 17 8.95 -0.46 8.53
N THR A 18 7.69 0.00 8.58
CA THR A 18 6.58 -0.58 7.80
C THR A 18 6.91 -0.58 6.31
N TRP A 19 7.36 0.55 5.76
CA TRP A 19 7.74 0.65 4.36
C TRP A 19 8.87 -0.32 3.99
N ALA A 20 9.90 -0.45 4.84
CA ALA A 20 11.00 -1.37 4.63
C ALA A 20 10.55 -2.85 4.68
N ILE A 21 9.65 -3.21 5.60
CA ILE A 21 9.06 -4.56 5.70
C ILE A 21 8.25 -4.87 4.43
N LEU A 22 7.36 -3.96 4.03
CA LEU A 22 6.52 -4.13 2.84
C LEU A 22 7.33 -4.23 1.54
N LEU A 23 8.51 -3.60 1.47
CA LEU A 23 9.42 -3.73 0.33
C LEU A 23 10.25 -5.00 0.33
N TYR A 24 10.42 -5.65 1.49
CA TYR A 24 11.31 -6.78 1.61
C TYR A 24 10.85 -7.92 0.70
N ARG A 25 11.68 -8.24 -0.31
CA ARG A 25 11.41 -9.30 -1.30
C ARG A 25 10.10 -9.12 -2.09
N LEU A 26 9.61 -7.89 -2.25
CA LEU A 26 8.34 -7.59 -2.93
C LEU A 26 8.20 -8.24 -4.32
N GLY A 27 9.28 -8.26 -5.11
CA GLY A 27 9.31 -8.86 -6.45
C GLY A 27 9.88 -10.28 -6.52
N ALA A 28 10.11 -10.96 -5.40
CA ALA A 28 10.88 -12.23 -5.40
C ALA A 28 10.07 -13.45 -5.85
N GLN A 29 8.75 -13.36 -5.86
CA GLN A 29 7.83 -14.41 -6.29
C GLN A 29 7.09 -13.97 -7.55
N SER A 30 6.84 -14.90 -8.46
CA SER A 30 5.95 -14.70 -9.61
C SER A 30 4.54 -14.29 -9.17
N PHE A 31 3.75 -13.77 -10.10
CA PHE A 31 2.38 -13.37 -9.83
C PHE A 31 1.50 -14.51 -9.36
N TRP A 32 0.64 -14.19 -8.39
CA TRP A 32 -0.52 -15.00 -8.05
C TRP A 32 -1.62 -14.81 -9.11
N TYR A 33 -2.61 -15.68 -9.11
CA TYR A 33 -3.68 -15.67 -10.12
C TYR A 33 -4.45 -14.33 -10.15
N ASP A 34 -4.82 -13.82 -8.98
CA ASP A 34 -5.53 -12.55 -8.79
C ASP A 34 -4.68 -11.33 -9.16
N GLU A 35 -3.37 -11.36 -8.89
CA GLU A 35 -2.44 -10.33 -9.36
C GLU A 35 -2.32 -10.34 -10.89
N GLY A 36 -2.22 -11.53 -11.48
CA GLY A 36 -2.23 -11.72 -12.93
C GLY A 36 -3.50 -11.18 -13.57
N TYR A 37 -4.66 -11.40 -12.93
CA TYR A 37 -5.92 -10.80 -13.35
C TYR A 37 -5.87 -9.27 -13.30
N CYS A 38 -5.34 -8.68 -12.21
CA CYS A 38 -5.22 -7.23 -12.10
C CYS A 38 -4.35 -6.64 -13.23
N ILE A 39 -3.26 -7.32 -13.56
CA ILE A 39 -2.33 -6.94 -14.63
C ILE A 39 -2.97 -7.08 -16.00
N PHE A 40 -3.72 -8.15 -16.23
CA PHE A 40 -4.49 -8.34 -17.46
C PHE A 40 -5.46 -7.18 -17.66
N VAL A 41 -6.27 -6.87 -16.65
CA VAL A 41 -7.24 -5.75 -16.71
C VAL A 41 -6.51 -4.41 -16.90
N ALA A 42 -5.38 -4.19 -16.24
CA ALA A 42 -4.60 -2.96 -16.36
C ALA A 42 -4.05 -2.70 -17.78
N ARG A 43 -4.00 -3.72 -18.65
CA ARG A 43 -3.61 -3.55 -20.07
C ARG A 43 -4.75 -3.08 -20.96
N LEU A 44 -5.99 -3.14 -20.48
CA LEU A 44 -7.14 -2.70 -21.25
C LEU A 44 -7.21 -1.16 -21.31
N PRO A 45 -7.82 -0.59 -22.35
CA PRO A 45 -8.16 0.83 -22.36
C PRO A 45 -9.00 1.21 -21.13
N LEU A 46 -8.80 2.41 -20.56
CA LEU A 46 -9.50 2.85 -19.34
C LEU A 46 -11.04 2.68 -19.40
N ARG A 47 -11.65 2.93 -20.57
CA ARG A 47 -13.09 2.72 -20.78
C ARG A 47 -13.51 1.26 -20.59
N GLU A 48 -12.65 0.32 -21.00
CA GLU A 48 -12.90 -1.11 -20.93
C GLU A 48 -12.65 -1.63 -19.53
N ILE A 49 -11.65 -1.08 -18.82
CA ILE A 49 -11.45 -1.36 -17.39
C ILE A 49 -12.75 -1.10 -16.62
N LEU A 50 -13.33 0.10 -16.76
CA LEU A 50 -14.58 0.44 -16.08
C LEU A 50 -15.72 -0.53 -16.43
N HIS A 51 -15.88 -0.86 -17.70
CA HIS A 51 -16.91 -1.80 -18.15
C HIS A 51 -16.69 -3.21 -17.60
N TRP A 52 -15.44 -3.68 -17.58
CA TRP A 52 -15.06 -5.01 -17.10
C TRP A 52 -15.27 -5.14 -15.60
N THR A 53 -14.75 -4.18 -14.84
CA THR A 53 -14.83 -4.18 -13.37
C THR A 53 -16.26 -4.00 -12.86
N ALA A 54 -17.12 -3.30 -13.61
CA ALA A 54 -18.53 -3.16 -13.28
C ALA A 54 -19.31 -4.49 -13.38
N ARG A 55 -18.82 -5.45 -14.17
CA ARG A 55 -19.45 -6.77 -14.34
C ARG A 55 -18.94 -7.80 -13.35
N GLU A 56 -17.69 -7.64 -12.90
CA GLU A 56 -16.98 -8.58 -12.02
C GLU A 56 -17.01 -8.17 -10.53
N PHE A 57 -17.74 -7.11 -10.18
CA PHE A 57 -17.79 -6.53 -8.83
C PHE A 57 -16.39 -6.24 -8.22
N THR A 58 -15.37 -6.04 -9.05
CA THR A 58 -14.04 -5.63 -8.59
C THR A 58 -13.94 -4.10 -8.58
N PRO A 59 -13.39 -3.46 -7.54
CA PRO A 59 -13.25 -2.01 -7.51
C PRO A 59 -12.35 -1.48 -8.63
N SER A 60 -12.88 -0.61 -9.49
CA SER A 60 -12.20 -0.12 -10.70
C SER A 60 -10.97 0.73 -10.44
N LEU A 61 -10.93 1.43 -9.30
CA LEU A 61 -9.87 2.39 -8.98
C LEU A 61 -8.48 1.75 -9.00
N TYR A 62 -8.32 0.56 -8.43
CA TYR A 62 -7.01 -0.09 -8.36
C TYR A 62 -6.49 -0.50 -9.74
N HIS A 63 -7.37 -1.04 -10.59
CA HIS A 63 -7.03 -1.40 -11.97
C HIS A 63 -6.67 -0.17 -12.80
N ALA A 64 -7.40 0.95 -12.63
CA ALA A 64 -7.09 2.20 -13.30
C ALA A 64 -5.75 2.78 -12.85
N LEU A 65 -5.43 2.72 -11.55
CA LEU A 65 -4.13 3.15 -11.03
C LEU A 65 -2.99 2.30 -11.61
N LEU A 66 -3.14 0.98 -11.67
CA LEU A 66 -2.17 0.10 -12.31
C LEU A 66 -1.99 0.42 -13.81
N ALA A 67 -3.09 0.67 -14.52
CA ALA A 67 -3.06 1.01 -15.94
C ALA A 67 -2.29 2.32 -16.23
N LEU A 68 -2.30 3.28 -15.29
CA LEU A 68 -1.52 4.51 -15.39
C LEU A 68 -0.06 4.33 -14.95
N TRP A 69 0.18 3.47 -13.94
CA TRP A 69 1.48 3.29 -13.30
C TRP A 69 2.43 2.36 -14.07
N LEU A 70 1.95 1.18 -14.47
CA LEU A 70 2.78 0.13 -15.08
C LEU A 70 3.41 0.53 -16.43
N PRO A 71 2.80 1.35 -17.29
CA PRO A 71 3.48 1.86 -18.48
C PRO A 71 4.72 2.72 -18.16
N LEU A 72 4.76 3.36 -16.98
CA LEU A 72 5.86 4.22 -16.55
C LEU A 72 6.91 3.45 -15.73
N ALA A 73 6.46 2.57 -14.84
CA ALA A 73 7.32 1.83 -13.91
C ALA A 73 7.78 0.46 -14.43
N GLY A 74 7.17 -0.03 -15.50
CA GLY A 74 7.41 -1.35 -16.07
C GLY A 74 6.43 -2.42 -15.60
N TRP A 75 6.30 -3.48 -16.39
CA TRP A 75 5.39 -4.61 -16.15
C TRP A 75 6.09 -5.72 -15.37
N THR A 76 6.51 -5.42 -14.14
CA THR A 76 7.23 -6.37 -13.26
C THR A 76 6.46 -6.60 -11.96
N GLU A 77 6.78 -7.69 -11.26
CA GLU A 77 6.22 -8.05 -9.96
C GLU A 77 6.43 -6.95 -8.93
N PHE A 78 7.64 -6.40 -8.92
CA PHE A 78 7.98 -5.29 -8.05
C PHE A 78 7.10 -4.06 -8.36
N ALA A 79 7.03 -3.64 -9.62
CA ALA A 79 6.29 -2.44 -10.01
C ALA A 79 4.79 -2.57 -9.74
N ALA A 80 4.19 -3.73 -10.04
CA ALA A 80 2.77 -3.97 -9.80
C ALA A 80 2.39 -3.94 -8.32
N ARG A 81 3.23 -4.54 -7.45
CA ARG A 81 2.97 -4.57 -6.01
C ARG A 81 3.37 -3.28 -5.29
N PHE A 82 4.17 -2.42 -5.91
CA PHE A 82 4.65 -1.17 -5.29
C PHE A 82 3.51 -0.20 -4.93
N LEU A 83 2.41 -0.17 -5.69
CA LEU A 83 1.24 0.63 -5.32
C LEU A 83 0.62 0.16 -3.99
N SER A 84 0.60 -1.15 -3.74
CA SER A 84 0.13 -1.71 -2.47
C SER A 84 1.05 -1.36 -1.30
N VAL A 85 2.36 -1.19 -1.53
CA VAL A 85 3.29 -0.69 -0.51
C VAL A 85 2.90 0.72 -0.06
N TRP A 86 2.54 1.61 -1.00
CA TRP A 86 2.03 2.94 -0.65
C TRP A 86 0.74 2.87 0.17
N ALA A 87 -0.22 2.05 -0.26
CA ALA A 87 -1.49 1.88 0.46
C ALA A 87 -1.26 1.33 1.87
N GLY A 88 -0.43 0.29 2.04
CA GLY A 88 -0.08 -0.27 3.35
C GLY A 88 0.65 0.72 4.25
N THR A 89 1.58 1.50 3.70
CA THR A 89 2.30 2.55 4.45
C THR A 89 1.36 3.65 4.94
N LEU A 90 0.42 4.09 4.09
CA LEU A 90 -0.61 5.06 4.47
C LEU A 90 -1.58 4.50 5.51
N MET A 91 -1.96 3.22 5.38
CA MET A 91 -2.78 2.52 6.35
C MET A 91 -2.10 2.49 7.72
N ALA A 92 -0.82 2.13 7.80
CA ALA A 92 -0.06 2.16 9.04
C ALA A 92 -0.01 3.57 9.66
N ALA A 93 0.22 4.61 8.85
CA ALA A 93 0.16 6.00 9.33
C ALA A 93 -1.23 6.38 9.88
N GLY A 94 -2.29 5.93 9.21
CA GLY A 94 -3.68 6.07 9.67
C GLY A 94 -3.94 5.36 11.00
N MET A 95 -3.47 4.12 11.14
CA MET A 95 -3.59 3.34 12.37
C MET A 95 -2.84 3.98 13.55
N ILE A 96 -1.66 4.56 13.31
CA ILE A 96 -0.94 5.34 14.33
C ILE A 96 -1.79 6.50 14.82
N ARG A 97 -2.40 7.26 13.89
CA ARG A 97 -3.25 8.39 14.24
C ARG A 97 -4.50 7.92 14.99
N LEU A 98 -5.16 6.87 14.51
CA LEU A 98 -6.38 6.35 15.10
C LEU A 98 -6.14 5.83 16.53
N GLY A 99 -5.15 4.98 16.74
CA GLY A 99 -4.85 4.44 18.07
C GLY A 99 -4.39 5.51 19.07
N ARG A 100 -3.71 6.56 18.57
CA ARG A 100 -3.39 7.76 19.37
C ARG A 100 -4.63 8.52 19.83
N ASN A 101 -5.63 8.64 18.98
CA ASN A 101 -6.86 9.37 19.28
C ASN A 101 -7.82 8.58 20.17
N LEU A 102 -7.86 7.25 20.03
CA LEU A 102 -8.79 6.39 20.74
C LEU A 102 -8.28 5.91 22.11
N HIS A 103 -6.96 5.79 22.29
CA HIS A 103 -6.41 5.22 23.52
C HIS A 103 -5.12 5.91 23.96
N SER A 104 -4.00 5.60 23.31
CA SER A 104 -2.70 6.09 23.76
C SER A 104 -1.68 6.13 22.61
N ARG A 105 -0.58 6.86 22.84
CA ARG A 105 0.52 6.93 21.87
C ARG A 105 1.16 5.57 21.60
N SER A 106 1.38 4.79 22.64
CA SER A 106 1.95 3.45 22.49
C SER A 106 1.02 2.52 21.73
N ALA A 107 -0.30 2.58 21.99
CA ALA A 107 -1.28 1.80 21.25
C ALA A 107 -1.32 2.18 19.76
N GLY A 108 -1.24 3.47 19.42
CA GLY A 108 -1.14 3.91 18.03
C GLY A 108 0.13 3.37 17.34
N LEU A 109 1.30 3.50 17.98
CA LEU A 109 2.55 2.99 17.40
C LEU A 109 2.51 1.47 17.18
N LEU A 110 1.97 0.72 18.15
CA LEU A 110 1.80 -0.72 18.03
C LEU A 110 0.81 -1.08 16.90
N ALA A 111 -0.32 -0.38 16.82
CA ALA A 111 -1.31 -0.62 15.76
C ALA A 111 -0.76 -0.33 14.37
N GLY A 112 0.05 0.73 14.21
CA GLY A 112 0.74 1.02 12.95
C GLY A 112 1.75 -0.05 12.56
N LEU A 113 2.51 -0.55 13.53
CA LEU A 113 3.50 -1.61 13.30
C LEU A 113 2.83 -2.94 12.94
N LEU A 114 1.72 -3.29 13.61
CA LEU A 114 0.96 -4.50 13.32
C LEU A 114 0.22 -4.45 11.98
N ALA A 115 0.04 -3.25 11.41
CA ALA A 115 -0.54 -3.07 10.08
C ALA A 115 0.50 -3.16 8.94
N ALA A 116 1.79 -3.31 9.27
CA ALA A 116 2.86 -3.58 8.32
C ALA A 116 2.82 -5.03 7.84
#